data_AF-A0A9X9XK47-F1
#
_entry.id   AF-A0A9X9XK47-F1
#
_cell.length_a   1.000
_cell.length_b   1.000
_cell.length_c   1.000
_cell.angle_alpha   90.00
_cell.angle_beta   90.00
_cell.angle_gamma   90.00
#
_symmetry.space_group_name_H-M   'P 1'
#
loop_
_entity.id
_entity.type
_entity.pdbx_description
1 polymer ?
#
loop_
_entity_poly.entity_id
_entity_poly.type
_entity_poly.pdbx_seq_one_letter_code
_entity_poly.pdbx_strand_id
1 'polypeptide(L)'
;MLIDLHKELSSRVQITEQGRRITITKGELLARALVAGAIKGDAKARRDLLDMINTLGGKEPPRPDNDNVEDNVAEDADLLAAYVRRKSGGGRHD
;
A
#
# COMPACT_ATOMS: atom_id res chain seq x y z
N MET A 1 -33.43 -14.06 -4.65
CA MET A 1 -33.53 -12.89 -3.76
C MET A 1 -32.15 -12.24 -3.73
N LEU A 2 -31.96 -11.11 -4.40
CA LEU A 2 -30.69 -10.37 -4.36
C LEU A 2 -30.58 -9.75 -2.96
N ILE A 3 -29.68 -10.27 -2.14
CA ILE A 3 -29.38 -9.67 -0.83
C ILE A 3 -28.74 -8.32 -1.12
N ASP A 4 -29.32 -7.26 -0.57
CA ASP A 4 -28.67 -5.95 -0.56
C ASP A 4 -27.41 -6.06 0.31
N LEU A 5 -26.27 -6.20 -0.36
CA LEU A 5 -24.97 -6.39 0.26
C LEU A 5 -24.62 -5.22 1.19
N HIS A 6 -25.00 -3.99 0.83
CA HIS A 6 -24.74 -2.83 1.66
C HIS A 6 -25.56 -2.91 2.96
N LYS A 7 -26.84 -3.27 2.87
CA LYS A 7 -27.69 -3.51 4.05
C LYS A 7 -27.16 -4.64 4.92
N GLU A 8 -26.67 -5.72 4.31
CA GLU A 8 -26.13 -6.86 5.05
C GLU A 8 -24.83 -6.48 5.78
N LEU A 9 -23.88 -5.82 5.10
CA LEU A 9 -22.61 -5.40 5.70
C LEU A 9 -22.78 -4.32 6.77
N SER A 10 -23.78 -3.46 6.64
CA SER A 10 -24.12 -2.43 7.65
C SER A 10 -24.90 -2.99 8.86
N SER A 11 -25.42 -4.22 8.78
CA SER A 11 -26.07 -4.86 9.91
C SER A 11 -25.07 -5.17 11.05
N ARG A 12 -25.54 -5.07 12.29
CA ARG A 12 -24.71 -5.23 13.49
C ARG A 12 -24.80 -6.64 14.07
N VAL A 13 -23.69 -7.09 14.63
CA VAL A 13 -23.54 -8.36 15.35
C VAL A 13 -22.85 -8.11 16.68
N GLN A 14 -23.18 -8.93 17.68
CA GLN A 14 -22.46 -8.94 18.95
C GLN A 14 -21.36 -10.01 18.90
N ILE A 15 -20.14 -9.61 19.18
CA ILE A 15 -19.00 -10.52 19.32
C ILE A 15 -18.38 -10.37 20.71
N THR A 16 -17.63 -11.39 21.12
CA THR A 16 -16.81 -11.30 22.33
C THR A 16 -15.35 -11.15 21.91
N GLU A 17 -14.72 -10.05 22.28
CA GLU A 17 -13.32 -9.74 21.99
C GLU A 17 -12.62 -9.44 23.31
N GLN A 18 -11.54 -10.17 23.62
CA GLN A 18 -10.77 -10.02 24.87
C GLN A 18 -11.65 -10.09 26.14
N GLY A 19 -12.65 -10.97 26.14
CA GLY A 19 -13.58 -11.14 27.26
C GLY A 19 -14.64 -10.03 27.39
N ARG A 20 -14.66 -9.04 26.48
CA ARG A 20 -15.68 -7.99 26.43
C ARG A 20 -16.64 -8.23 25.29
N ARG A 21 -17.94 -8.04 25.55
CA ARG A 21 -18.95 -8.03 24.48
C ARG A 21 -18.95 -6.68 23.79
N ILE A 22 -18.73 -6.67 22.48
CA ILE A 22 -18.80 -5.48 21.65
C ILE A 22 -19.78 -5.70 20.51
N THR A 23 -20.40 -4.61 20.06
CA THR A 23 -21.31 -4.63 18.90
C THR A 23 -20.62 -3.94 17.75
N ILE A 24 -20.44 -4.64 16.64
CA ILE A 24 -19.80 -4.13 15.42
C ILE A 24 -20.64 -4.52 14.19
N THR A 25 -20.42 -3.85 13.07
CA THR A 25 -21.02 -4.21 11.80
C THR A 25 -20.38 -5.47 11.22
N LYS A 26 -21.11 -6.19 10.36
CA LYS A 26 -20.57 -7.34 9.63
C LYS A 26 -19.42 -6.92 8.70
N GLY A 27 -19.48 -5.72 8.13
CA GLY A 27 -18.38 -5.14 7.35
C GLY A 27 -17.11 -4.95 8.17
N GLU A 28 -17.20 -4.38 9.36
CA GLU A 28 -16.05 -4.23 10.27
C GLU A 28 -15.47 -5.58 10.69
N LEU A 29 -16.33 -6.57 10.96
CA LEU A 29 -15.89 -7.92 11.30
C LEU A 29 -15.14 -8.58 10.13
N LEU A 30 -15.65 -8.45 8.91
CA LEU A 30 -15.01 -8.96 7.70
C LEU A 30 -13.63 -8.33 7.48
N ALA A 31 -13.53 -7.01 7.60
CA ALA A 31 -12.25 -6.30 7.47
C ALA A 31 -11.22 -6.79 8.50
N ARG A 32 -11.62 -6.94 9.77
CA ARG A 32 -10.74 -7.49 10.82
C ARG A 32 -10.27 -8.91 10.50
N ALA A 33 -11.16 -9.76 9.99
CA ALA A 33 -10.82 -11.14 9.61
C ALA A 33 -9.80 -11.18 8.46
N LEU A 34 -9.97 -10.34 7.44
CA LEU A 34 -9.03 -10.22 6.32
C LEU A 34 -7.66 -9.74 6.78
N VAL A 35 -7.61 -8.70 7.62
CA VAL A 35 -6.35 -8.20 8.20
C VAL A 35 -5.66 -9.28 9.03
N ALA A 36 -6.40 -9.97 9.91
CA ALA A 36 -5.85 -11.05 10.73
C ALA A 36 -5.31 -12.21 9.88
N GLY A 37 -6.01 -12.59 8.81
CA GLY A 37 -5.53 -13.61 7.86
C GLY A 37 -4.26 -13.17 7.12
N ALA A 38 -4.24 -11.94 6.61
CA ALA A 38 -3.09 -11.37 5.90
C ALA A 38 -1.83 -11.32 6.79
N ILE A 39 -1.97 -10.89 8.05
CA ILE A 39 -0.87 -10.86 9.03
C ILE A 39 -0.32 -12.27 9.30
N LYS A 40 -1.19 -13.29 9.29
CA LYS A 40 -0.80 -14.70 9.47
C LYS A 40 -0.18 -15.33 8.22
N GLY A 41 -0.06 -14.58 7.12
CA GLY A 41 0.52 -15.06 5.87
C GLY A 41 -0.47 -15.73 4.91
N ASP A 42 -1.78 -15.67 5.17
CA ASP A 42 -2.79 -16.18 4.24
C ASP A 42 -2.76 -15.35 2.94
N ALA A 43 -2.33 -16.00 1.86
CA ALA A 43 -2.18 -15.38 0.55
C ALA A 43 -3.52 -14.94 -0.06
N LYS A 44 -4.61 -15.65 0.24
CA LYS A 44 -5.95 -15.28 -0.23
C LYS A 44 -6.45 -14.07 0.54
N ALA A 45 -6.38 -14.09 1.87
CA ALA A 45 -6.79 -12.95 2.70
C ALA A 45 -6.00 -11.67 2.35
N ARG A 46 -4.70 -11.80 2.05
CA ARG A 46 -3.87 -10.69 1.58
C ARG A 46 -4.36 -10.12 0.25
N ARG A 47 -4.66 -10.96 -0.74
CA ARG A 47 -5.19 -10.51 -2.04
C ARG A 47 -6.54 -9.82 -1.88
N ASP A 48 -7.48 -10.48 -1.19
CA ASP A 48 -8.84 -9.97 -0.99
C ASP A 48 -8.80 -8.62 -0.23
N LEU A 49 -7.85 -8.43 0.70
CA LEU A 49 -7.61 -7.15 1.39
C LEU A 49 -7.04 -6.06 0.47
N LEU A 50 -6.06 -6.39 -0.38
CA LEU A 50 -5.48 -5.44 -1.34
C LEU A 50 -6.52 -4.98 -2.35
N ASP A 51 -7.35 -5.88 -2.87
CA ASP A 51 -8.44 -5.54 -3.78
C ASP A 51 -9.45 -4.59 -3.13
N MET A 52 -9.78 -4.84 -1.87
CA MET A 52 -10.64 -3.95 -1.08
C MET A 52 -10.02 -2.56 -0.90
N ILE A 53 -8.73 -2.47 -0.58
CA ILE A 53 -8.01 -1.20 -0.44
C ILE A 53 -7.98 -0.45 -1.78
N ASN A 54 -7.68 -1.12 -2.89
CA ASN A 54 -7.65 -0.51 -4.22
C ASN A 54 -9.02 0.02 -4.66
N THR A 55 -10.10 -0.62 -4.22
CA THR A 55 -11.48 -0.21 -4.54
C THR A 55 -11.92 0.98 -3.68
N LEU A 56 -11.50 1.05 -2.41
CA LEU A 56 -11.93 2.08 -1.45
C LEU A 56 -11.00 3.32 -1.40
N GLY A 57 -9.69 3.12 -1.55
CA GLY A 57 -8.67 4.16 -1.43
C GLY A 57 -8.49 5.02 -2.67
N GLY A 58 -9.25 4.75 -3.74
CA GLY A 58 -8.86 5.15 -5.09
C GLY A 58 -7.64 4.36 -5.54
N LYS A 59 -7.50 4.14 -6.85
CA LYS A 59 -6.25 3.59 -7.38
C LYS A 59 -5.13 4.48 -6.85
N GLU A 60 -4.16 3.90 -6.14
CA GLU A 60 -2.88 4.58 -5.94
C GLU A 60 -2.49 5.10 -7.33
N PRO A 61 -2.24 6.42 -7.49
CA PRO A 61 -1.88 6.95 -8.80
C PRO A 61 -0.78 6.04 -9.33
N PRO A 62 -0.86 5.60 -10.60
CA PRO A 62 0.17 4.75 -11.15
C PRO A 62 1.50 5.36 -10.74
N ARG A 63 2.36 4.56 -10.11
CA ARG A 63 3.76 4.95 -9.95
C ARG A 63 4.13 5.50 -11.32
N PRO A 64 4.63 6.76 -11.43
CA PRO A 64 5.06 7.23 -12.72
C PRO A 64 5.98 6.16 -13.26
N ASP A 65 5.54 5.52 -14.36
CA ASP A 65 6.36 4.54 -15.04
C ASP A 65 7.67 5.27 -15.27
N ASN A 66 8.75 4.70 -14.74
CA ASN A 66 10.08 5.29 -14.78
C ASN A 66 10.65 5.19 -16.22
N ASP A 67 9.77 5.32 -17.21
CA ASP A 67 10.01 5.21 -18.64
C ASP A 67 10.27 6.60 -19.25
N ASN A 68 10.04 7.68 -18.50
CA ASN A 68 10.47 9.05 -18.86
C ASN A 68 11.79 9.43 -18.17
N VAL A 69 12.83 8.59 -18.28
CA VAL A 69 14.20 9.00 -17.92
C VAL A 69 14.78 9.99 -18.94
N GLU A 70 14.07 10.27 -20.04
CA GLU A 70 14.58 11.11 -21.13
C GLU A 70 14.66 12.61 -20.81
N ASP A 71 13.96 13.10 -19.78
CA ASP A 71 13.80 14.56 -19.61
C ASP A 71 14.99 15.29 -18.96
N ASN A 72 16.01 14.62 -18.42
CA ASN A 72 17.18 15.31 -17.81
C ASN A 72 18.54 14.61 -18.01
N VAL A 73 18.69 13.77 -19.04
CA VAL A 73 19.94 13.02 -19.28
C VAL A 73 21.16 13.95 -19.44
N ALA A 74 20.96 15.14 -20.00
CA ALA A 74 22.01 16.15 -20.16
C ALA A 74 22.44 16.80 -18.83
N GLU A 75 21.48 17.17 -17.97
CA GLU A 75 21.79 17.73 -16.65
C GLU A 75 22.44 16.70 -15.73
N ASP A 76 22.00 15.45 -15.80
CA ASP A 76 22.59 14.34 -15.06
C ASP A 76 24.04 14.07 -15.50
N ALA A 77 24.34 14.18 -16.80
CA ALA A 77 25.70 14.05 -17.30
C ALA A 77 26.64 15.14 -16.75
N ASP A 78 26.17 16.38 -16.67
CA ASP A 78 26.94 17.50 -16.11
C ASP A 78 27.17 17.34 -14.59
N LEU A 79 26.16 16.87 -13.85
CA LEU A 79 26.28 16.57 -12.42
C LEU A 79 27.28 15.43 -12.17
N LEU A 80 27.25 14.37 -12.98
CA LEU A 80 28.20 13.26 -12.90
C LEU A 80 29.62 13.71 -13.23
N ALA A 81 29.80 14.54 -14.26
CA ALA A 81 31.10 15.09 -14.63
C ALA A 81 31.68 15.97 -13.51
N ALA A 82 30.85 16.80 -12.87
CA ALA A 82 31.26 17.61 -11.72
C ALA A 82 31.66 16.74 -10.52
N TYR A 83 30.91 15.67 -10.23
CA TYR A 83 31.22 14.73 -9.16
C TYR A 83 32.56 14.00 -9.39
N VAL A 84 32.78 13.48 -10.60
CA VAL A 84 34.03 12.80 -10.97
C VAL A 84 35.20 13.76 -10.87
N ARG A 85 35.07 15.01 -11.36
CA ARG A 85 36.12 16.03 -11.26
C ARG A 85 36.49 16.32 -9.82
N ARG A 86 35.49 16.45 -8.93
CA ARG A 86 35.69 16.65 -7.48
C ARG A 86 36.40 15.47 -6.82
N LYS A 87 36.02 14.24 -7.16
CA LYS A 87 36.61 13.01 -6.60
C LYS A 87 38.03 12.76 -7.13
N SER A 88 38.31 13.15 -8.37
CA SER A 88 39.64 13.01 -9.00
C SER A 88 40.62 14.10 -8.55
N GLY A 89 40.12 15.28 -8.23
CA GLY A 89 40.93 16.42 -7.76
C GLY A 89 41.25 16.41 -6.26
N GLY A 90 40.51 15.64 -5.45
CA GLY A 90 40.74 15.52 -4.00
C GLY A 90 41.82 14.50 -3.59
N GLY A 91 42.55 13.93 -4.54
CA GLY A 91 43.56 12.90 -4.33
C GLY A 91 45.01 13.41 -4.29
N ARG A 92 45.29 14.57 -3.70
CA ARG A 92 46.64 14.97 -3.25
C ARG A 92 46.53 15.75 -1.96
N HIS A 93 46.70 15.04 -0.86
CA HIS A 93 47.03 15.61 0.43
C HIS A 93 48.24 14.85 0.96
N ASP A 94 49.41 15.19 0.39
CA ASP A 94 50.73 14.97 1.00
C ASP A 94 51.37 16.36 1.16
#